data_AF-A0A497KHC2-F1
#
_entry.id   AF-A0A497KHC2-F1
#
_cell.length_a   1.000
_cell.length_b   1.000
_cell.length_c   1.000
_cell.angle_alpha   90.00
_cell.angle_beta   90.00
_cell.angle_gamma   90.00
#
_symmetry.space_group_name_H-M   'P 1'
#
loop_
_entity.id
_entity.type
_entity.pdbx_description
1 polymer ?
#
loop_
_entity_poly.entity_id
_entity_poly.type
_entity_poly.pdbx_seq_one_letter_code
_entity_poly.pdbx_strand_id
1 'polypeptide(L)' 'LDGGIRDFCDKYGAERLLFGTGFPKWNPGGPILMLAQADITRKEREMIASGNLQRILGRVKL' A
#
# COMPACT_ATOMS: atom_id res chain seq x y z
N LEU A 1 15.27 -5.95 -8.11
CA LEU A 1 13.87 -5.64 -7.74
C LEU A 1 13.75 -6.06 -6.29
N ASP A 2 13.53 -5.13 -5.36
CA ASP A 2 13.28 -5.49 -3.95
C ASP A 2 11.98 -6.34 -3.96
N GLY A 3 12.08 -7.61 -3.53
CA GLY A 3 11.28 -8.77 -3.95
C GLY A 3 9.81 -8.83 -3.51
N GLY A 4 9.12 -7.71 -3.34
CA GLY A 4 7.71 -7.64 -3.03
C GLY A 4 7.36 -6.60 -1.96
N ILE A 5 6.12 -6.63 -1.47
CA ILE A 5 5.64 -5.68 -0.46
C ILE A 5 6.43 -5.82 0.86
N ARG A 6 6.78 -7.04 1.28
CA ARG A 6 7.55 -7.30 2.50
C ARG A 6 8.94 -6.66 2.44
N ASP A 7 9.72 -6.99 1.43
CA ASP A 7 11.06 -6.42 1.23
C ASP A 7 11.04 -4.89 1.17
N PHE A 8 10.00 -4.31 0.54
CA PHE A 8 9.81 -2.87 0.52
C PHE A 8 9.57 -2.31 1.93
N CYS A 9 8.69 -2.94 2.72
CA CYS A 9 8.40 -2.50 4.08
C CYS A 9 9.64 -2.62 4.98
N ASP A 10 10.37 -3.73 4.91
CA ASP A 10 11.58 -3.98 5.70
C ASP A 10 12.68 -2.96 5.38
N LYS A 11 12.82 -2.54 4.11
CA LYS A 11 13.90 -1.66 3.66
C LYS A 11 13.56 -0.17 3.75
N TYR A 12 12.32 0.22 3.49
CA TYR A 12 11.92 1.62 3.33
C TYR A 12 10.82 2.08 4.29
N GLY A 13 10.16 1.16 4.98
CA GLY A 13 9.02 1.44 5.85
C GLY A 13 7.69 1.47 5.09
N ALA A 14 6.67 0.85 5.70
CA ALA A 14 5.33 0.77 5.13
C ALA A 14 4.65 2.14 4.96
N GLU A 15 5.07 3.17 5.69
CA GLU A 15 4.49 4.53 5.64
C GLU A 15 4.71 5.25 4.30
N ARG A 16 5.60 4.71 3.46
CA ARG A 16 6.00 5.28 2.17
C ARG A 16 5.32 4.62 0.97
N LEU A 17 4.51 3.58 1.19
CA LEU A 17 3.83 2.84 0.14
C LEU A 17 2.33 3.15 0.12
N LEU A 18 1.77 3.36 -1.07
CA LEU A 18 0.34 3.58 -1.29
C LEU A 18 -0.25 2.43 -2.09
N PHE A 19 -1.45 2.00 -1.71
CA PHE A 19 -2.22 1.06 -2.49
C PHE A 19 -2.88 1.74 -3.70
N GLY A 20 -2.86 1.07 -4.84
CA GLY A 20 -3.55 1.48 -6.06
C GLY A 20 -3.86 0.28 -6.95
N THR A 21 -5.05 0.27 -7.56
CA THR A 21 -5.51 -0.84 -8.41
C THR A 21 -5.25 -0.62 -9.90
N GLY A 22 -5.05 0.63 -10.33
CA GLY A 22 -4.96 0.99 -11.75
C GLY A 22 -6.28 0.80 -12.53
N PHE A 23 -7.41 0.64 -11.83
CA PHE A 23 -8.74 0.61 -12.45
C PHE A 23 -9.03 1.95 -13.17
N PRO A 24 -9.69 1.97 -14.34
CA PRO A 24 -10.31 0.84 -15.05
C PRO A 24 -9.38 0.06 -15.99
N LYS A 25 -8.11 0.46 -16.11
CA LYS A 25 -7.16 -0.17 -17.04
C LYS A 25 -6.81 -1.61 -16.67
N TRP A 26 -6.85 -1.94 -15.37
CA TRP A 26 -6.52 -3.26 -14.85
C TRP A 26 -7.63 -3.80 -13.95
N ASN A 27 -7.77 -5.13 -13.88
CA ASN A 27 -8.67 -5.79 -12.94
C ASN A 27 -8.17 -5.53 -11.50
N PRO A 28 -9.02 -5.01 -10.59
CA PRO A 28 -8.60 -4.66 -9.24
C PRO A 28 -8.30 -5.88 -8.35
N GLY A 29 -8.78 -7.08 -8.70
CA GLY A 29 -8.65 -8.28 -7.89
C GLY A 29 -7.20 -8.70 -7.65
N GLY A 30 -6.32 -8.55 -8.65
CA GLY A 30 -4.89 -8.89 -8.53
C GLY A 30 -4.17 -8.06 -7.46
N PRO A 31 -4.17 -6.71 -7.57
CA PRO A 31 -3.59 -5.84 -6.56
C PRO A 31 -4.21 -6.02 -5.17
N ILE A 32 -5.54 -6.20 -5.08
CA ILE A 32 -6.23 -6.44 -3.80
C ILE A 32 -5.71 -7.72 -3.15
N LEU A 33 -5.67 -8.84 -3.90
CA LEU A 33 -5.19 -10.11 -3.37
C LEU A 33 -3.72 -10.04 -2.97
N MET A 34 -2.88 -9.36 -3.77
CA MET A 34 -1.46 -9.16 -3.48
C MET A 34 -1.24 -8.47 -2.14
N LEU A 35 -1.96 -7.36 -1.87
CA LEU A 35 -1.86 -6.68 -0.57
C LEU A 35 -2.48 -7.51 0.56
N ALA A 36 -3.60 -8.19 0.28
CA ALA A 36 -4.31 -9.01 1.27
C ALA A 36 -3.57 -10.30 1.65
N GLN A 37 -2.60 -10.75 0.86
CA GLN A 37 -1.78 -11.93 1.14
C GLN A 37 -0.31 -11.58 1.38
N ALA A 38 0.04 -10.30 1.41
CA ALA A 38 1.39 -9.87 1.71
C ALA A 38 1.81 -10.31 3.12
N ASP A 39 3.04 -10.81 3.23
CA ASP A 39 3.67 -11.21 4.48
C ASP A 39 4.18 -9.97 5.24
N ILE A 40 3.23 -9.18 5.73
CA ILE A 40 3.40 -7.97 6.51
C ILE A 40 2.40 -7.95 7.66
N THR A 41 2.69 -7.17 8.69
CA THR A 41 1.79 -7.02 9.83
C THR A 41 0.45 -6.41 9.43
N ARG A 42 -0.58 -6.65 10.24
CA ARG A 42 -1.90 -6.04 10.06
C ARG A 42 -1.82 -4.50 10.03
N LYS A 43 -0.97 -3.91 10.88
CA LYS A 43 -0.77 -2.47 10.96
C LYS A 43 -0.18 -1.90 9.67
N GLU A 44 0.88 -2.52 9.14
CA GLU A 44 1.50 -2.09 7.88
C GLU A 44 0.51 -2.18 6.72
N ARG A 45 -0.29 -3.24 6.69
CA ARG A 45 -1.34 -3.44 5.69
C ARG A 45 -2.39 -2.34 5.71
N GLU A 46 -2.87 -1.95 6.89
CA GLU A 46 -3.81 -0.84 7.07
C GLU A 46 -3.20 0.51 6.65
N MET A 47 -1.92 0.73 6.95
CA MET A 47 -1.19 1.91 6.50
C MET A 47 -1.16 2.00 4.98
N ILE A 48 -0.82 0.91 4.29
CA ILE A 48 -0.71 0.87 2.83
C ILE A 48 -2.09 0.98 2.16
N ALA A 49 -3.09 0.27 2.70
CA ALA A 49 -4.43 0.20 2.12
C ALA A 49 -5.16 1.55 2.15
N SER A 50 -4.96 2.37 3.18
CA SER A 50 -5.68 3.66 3.33
C SER A 50 -4.95 4.70 4.17
N GLY A 51 -4.33 4.31 5.28
CA GLY A 51 -3.84 5.25 6.29
C GLY A 51 -2.80 6.25 5.77
N ASN A 52 -1.92 5.80 4.88
CA ASN A 52 -0.89 6.65 4.28
C ASN A 52 -1.50 7.73 3.38
N LEU A 53 -2.50 7.37 2.56
CA LEU A 53 -3.17 8.32 1.69
C LEU A 53 -3.94 9.35 2.54
N GLN A 54 -4.69 8.90 3.55
CA GLN A 54 -5.41 9.80 4.47
C GLN A 54 -4.47 10.78 5.17
N ARG A 55 -3.32 10.30 5.67
CA ARG A 55 -2.28 11.15 6.29
C ARG A 55 -1.73 12.20 5.33
N ILE A 56 -1.54 11.87 4.05
CA ILE A 56 -1.04 12.82 3.04
C ILE A 56 -2.10 13.87 2.74
N LEU A 57 -3.33 13.44 2.44
CA LEU A 57 -4.45 14.33 2.12
C LEU A 57 -4.78 15.29 3.27
N GLY A 58 -4.71 14.83 4.52
CA GLY A 58 -4.95 15.66 5.70
C GLY A 58 -3.91 16.77 5.93
N ARG A 59 -2.79 16.78 5.20
CA ARG A 59 -1.76 17.83 5.28
C ARG A 59 -1.93 18.91 4.22
N VAL A 60 -2.81 18.70 3.24
CA VAL A 60 -3.05 19.67 2.16
C VAL A 60 -4.11 20.66 2.63
N LYS A 61 -3.79 21.97 2.56
CA LYS A 61 -4.80 23.03 2.63
C LYS A 61 -5.20 23.39 1.19
N LEU A 62 -6.50 23.31 0.90
CA LEU A 62 -7.08 23.76 -0.37
C LEU A 62 -7.32 25.26 -0.35
#